data_AF-A0A1M7KN07-F1
#
_entry.id   AF-A0A1M7KN07-F1
#
_cell.length_a   1.000
_cell.length_b   1.000
_cell.length_c   1.000
_cell.angle_alpha   90.00
_cell.angle_beta   90.00
_cell.angle_gamma   90.00
#
_symmetry.space_group_name_H-M   'P 1'
#
loop_
_entity.id
_entity.type
_entity.pdbx_description
1 polymer ?
#
loop_
_entity_poly.entity_id
_entity_poly.type
_entity_poly.pdbx_seq_one_letter_code
_entity_poly.pdbx_strand_id
1 'polypeptide(L)'
;MNTTLRLIPLLLLLAGCSMSNEQLISACKTDDWVAIGQNDGTKGEPPSFGERKEFCDDHGIKAGAADASARYTAGWAQGNWDLWYRFGGVDGTEGKLARFDALAASEDLRKNKTPLNRPAYDAGWAAGNSLYWENTGKRDGTEGKPSSQKELSRSRAAAAQLHFDEAAYANGWRAGNRTFWTDAGSNDASNGLPDSEFRNRAAAARSAGVDIQEESYRAAWNAEIINYWRNLGTQDATSGKEFGMRSREAKQKGLKIHEQEYRQAWEARLSTYWRDTGAADGYGQPFRLDERMANAGRDGVFVIPATRDAYTNAWRQENARYCTLDNAFERGRANTGMAVEVCAPALQSQMKHAYVSGQDYEITAAKYRQAVDEANELADRVHDARNRLGRLEREIRANQEAKDRPANEETAKQDRRREQDRRDLIDYLQRMERRWDDARHWVERHEMQMQRLRREIY
;
A
#
# COMPACT_ATOMS: atom_id res chain seq x y z
N MET A 1 -9.21 -28.49 -9.99
CA MET A 1 -7.76 -28.46 -9.72
C MET A 1 -7.12 -27.75 -10.88
N ASN A 2 -6.92 -26.44 -10.76
CA ASN A 2 -6.38 -25.61 -11.84
C ASN A 2 -4.88 -25.42 -11.60
N THR A 3 -4.07 -26.10 -12.40
CA THR A 3 -2.62 -25.95 -12.44
C THR A 3 -2.26 -24.64 -13.15
N THR A 4 -2.11 -23.57 -12.37
CA THR A 4 -1.48 -22.33 -12.83
C THR A 4 0.02 -22.53 -12.98
N LEU A 5 0.45 -22.71 -14.24
CA LEU A 5 1.84 -22.66 -14.68
C LEU A 5 2.37 -21.23 -14.44
N ARG A 6 3.21 -21.03 -13.41
CA ARG A 6 3.94 -19.75 -13.23
C ARG A 6 5.17 -19.76 -14.14
N LEU A 7 5.05 -19.14 -15.30
CA LEU A 7 6.18 -18.67 -16.11
C LEU A 7 6.89 -17.53 -15.36
N ILE A 8 8.07 -17.81 -14.83
CA ILE A 8 9.00 -16.79 -14.35
C ILE A 8 9.77 -16.29 -15.58
N PRO A 9 9.73 -14.99 -15.92
CA PRO A 9 10.54 -14.47 -17.00
C PRO A 9 11.99 -14.35 -16.51
N LEU A 10 12.82 -15.30 -16.92
CA LEU A 10 14.28 -15.22 -16.83
C LEU A 10 14.77 -14.26 -17.92
N LEU A 11 14.59 -12.96 -17.71
CA LEU A 11 15.05 -11.88 -18.58
C LEU A 11 15.68 -10.81 -17.71
N LEU A 12 17.01 -10.66 -17.81
CA LEU A 12 17.86 -9.48 -17.50
C LEU A 12 19.17 -9.88 -16.79
N LEU A 13 20.14 -10.43 -17.54
CA LEU A 13 21.56 -10.42 -17.14
C LEU A 13 22.47 -10.25 -18.36
N LEU A 14 22.23 -9.23 -19.19
CA LEU A 14 23.19 -8.70 -20.15
C LEU A 14 22.99 -7.19 -20.31
N ALA A 15 23.09 -6.44 -19.20
CA ALA A 15 23.37 -5.02 -19.26
C ALA A 15 24.89 -4.86 -19.18
N GLY A 16 25.54 -4.77 -20.33
CA GLY A 16 26.92 -4.29 -20.40
C GLY A 16 26.94 -2.83 -19.96
N CYS A 17 27.18 -2.58 -18.67
CA CYS A 17 27.44 -1.24 -18.17
C CYS A 17 28.83 -0.81 -18.65
N SER A 18 28.93 -0.35 -19.90
CA SER A 18 30.03 0.53 -20.27
C SER A 18 29.89 1.79 -19.41
N MET A 19 30.86 2.01 -18.52
CA MET A 19 31.00 3.29 -17.83
C MET A 19 30.80 4.41 -18.86
N SER A 20 29.78 5.26 -18.68
CA SER A 20 29.50 6.32 -19.64
C SER A 20 30.71 7.26 -19.71
N ASN A 21 30.85 8.00 -20.81
CA ASN A 21 31.91 9.01 -20.92
C ASN A 21 31.88 9.97 -19.71
N GLU A 22 30.69 10.30 -19.20
CA GLU A 22 30.53 11.11 -17.98
C GLU A 22 31.12 10.44 -16.73
N GLN A 23 30.91 9.15 -16.56
CA GLN A 23 31.45 8.39 -15.43
C GLN A 23 32.98 8.21 -15.55
N LEU A 24 33.52 8.00 -16.76
CA LEU A 24 34.96 7.97 -17.01
C LEU A 24 35.61 9.32 -16.72
N ILE A 25 35.02 10.43 -17.18
CA ILE A 25 35.47 11.79 -16.88
C ILE A 25 35.43 12.03 -15.37
N SER A 26 34.39 11.57 -14.67
CA SER A 26 34.30 11.68 -13.21
C SER A 26 35.42 10.90 -12.52
N ALA A 27 35.72 9.68 -12.97
CA ALA A 27 36.79 8.86 -12.39
C ALA A 27 38.19 9.45 -12.66
N CYS A 28 38.40 10.06 -13.84
CA CYS A 28 39.61 10.83 -14.15
C CYS A 28 39.77 12.01 -13.16
N LYS A 29 38.69 12.75 -12.87
CA LYS A 29 38.74 13.90 -11.94
C LYS A 29 39.12 13.51 -10.51
N THR A 30 38.81 12.28 -10.10
CA THR A 30 39.14 11.77 -8.76
C THR A 30 40.56 11.20 -8.67
N ASP A 31 41.29 11.08 -9.78
CA ASP A 31 42.64 10.48 -9.88
C ASP A 31 42.72 9.07 -9.25
N ASP A 32 41.60 8.35 -9.22
CA ASP A 32 41.47 7.02 -8.62
C ASP A 32 41.74 5.93 -9.66
N TRP A 33 43.02 5.78 -9.97
CA TRP A 33 43.49 4.78 -10.93
C TRP A 33 43.16 3.35 -10.51
N VAL A 34 43.06 3.06 -9.21
CA VAL A 34 42.69 1.73 -8.72
C VAL A 34 41.24 1.42 -9.13
N ALA A 35 40.32 2.35 -8.90
CA ALA A 35 38.91 2.16 -9.27
C ALA A 35 38.70 2.06 -10.79
N ILE A 36 39.40 2.88 -11.59
CA ILE A 36 39.35 2.80 -13.07
C ILE A 36 39.84 1.41 -13.52
N GLY A 37 41.00 0.97 -13.02
CA GLY A 37 41.54 -0.35 -13.33
C GLY A 37 40.58 -1.46 -12.93
N GLN A 38 40.07 -1.45 -11.69
CA GLN A 38 39.14 -2.47 -11.19
C GLN A 38 37.90 -2.56 -12.05
N ASN A 39 37.30 -1.43 -12.43
CA ASN A 39 36.15 -1.42 -13.32
C ASN A 39 36.47 -2.07 -14.68
N ASP A 40 37.59 -1.72 -15.31
CA ASP A 40 38.02 -2.33 -16.58
C ASP A 40 38.21 -3.85 -16.45
N GLY A 41 38.87 -4.28 -15.36
CA GLY A 41 39.05 -5.69 -15.03
C GLY A 41 37.72 -6.42 -14.84
N THR A 42 36.74 -5.82 -14.14
CA THR A 42 35.42 -6.45 -13.93
C THR A 42 34.58 -6.60 -15.20
N LYS A 43 34.86 -5.79 -16.23
CA LYS A 43 34.25 -5.94 -17.56
C LYS A 43 34.97 -6.97 -18.43
N GLY A 44 36.15 -7.42 -17.99
CA GLY A 44 37.00 -8.31 -18.76
C GLY A 44 37.72 -7.60 -19.90
N GLU A 45 37.90 -6.28 -19.83
CA GLU A 45 38.71 -5.55 -20.79
C GLU A 45 40.20 -5.85 -20.56
N PRO A 46 41.05 -5.91 -21.60
CA PRO A 46 42.49 -5.98 -21.42
C PRO A 46 43.01 -4.70 -20.73
N PRO A 47 44.13 -4.78 -19.99
CA PRO A 47 44.66 -3.61 -19.29
C PRO A 47 45.08 -2.53 -20.30
N SER A 48 44.48 -1.33 -20.20
CA SER A 48 44.60 -0.26 -21.19
C SER A 48 44.98 1.09 -20.55
N PHE A 49 45.91 1.08 -19.59
CA PHE A 49 46.34 2.29 -18.88
C PHE A 49 46.69 3.46 -19.83
N GLY A 50 47.41 3.19 -20.92
CA GLY A 50 47.78 4.21 -21.91
C GLY A 50 46.57 4.90 -22.52
N GLU A 51 45.59 4.13 -22.98
CA GLU A 51 44.34 4.64 -23.59
C GLU A 51 43.50 5.40 -22.55
N ARG A 52 43.42 4.88 -21.31
CA ARG A 52 42.71 5.57 -20.22
C ARG A 52 43.39 6.89 -19.84
N LYS A 53 44.72 6.93 -19.85
CA LYS A 53 45.50 8.14 -19.58
C LYS A 53 45.30 9.18 -20.67
N GLU A 54 45.42 8.77 -21.93
CA GLU A 54 45.17 9.64 -23.09
C GLU A 54 43.76 10.22 -23.05
N PHE A 55 42.75 9.41 -22.76
CA PHE A 55 41.38 9.88 -22.58
C PHE A 55 41.24 10.95 -21.49
N CYS A 56 41.88 10.76 -20.32
CA CYS A 56 41.84 11.77 -19.26
C CYS A 56 42.58 13.07 -19.66
N ASP A 57 43.74 12.95 -20.31
CA ASP A 57 44.53 14.08 -20.79
C ASP A 57 43.76 14.90 -21.84
N ASP A 58 43.08 14.24 -22.78
CA ASP A 58 42.24 14.86 -23.83
C ASP A 58 41.06 15.65 -23.26
N HIS A 59 40.60 15.29 -22.07
CA HIS A 59 39.53 16.00 -21.35
C HIS A 59 40.08 17.07 -20.38
N GLY A 60 41.35 17.46 -20.52
CA GLY A 60 41.99 18.51 -19.73
C GLY A 60 42.26 18.12 -18.29
N ILE A 61 42.17 16.83 -17.95
CA ILE A 61 42.42 16.30 -16.61
C ILE A 61 43.84 15.74 -16.61
N LYS A 62 44.79 16.50 -16.05
CA LYS A 62 46.17 16.04 -15.92
C LYS A 62 46.23 14.83 -15.01
N ALA A 63 46.45 13.68 -15.63
CA ALA A 63 46.28 12.39 -15.00
C ALA A 63 47.61 11.90 -14.38
N GLY A 64 47.62 11.72 -13.06
CA GLY A 64 48.48 10.78 -12.33
C GLY A 64 49.86 11.24 -11.84
N ALA A 65 50.09 11.04 -10.54
CA ALA A 65 51.41 10.91 -9.92
C ALA A 65 52.26 9.79 -10.57
N ALA A 66 53.56 9.74 -10.26
CA ALA A 66 54.51 8.80 -10.90
C ALA A 66 54.14 7.30 -10.78
N ASP A 67 53.21 6.93 -9.90
CA ASP A 67 52.76 5.55 -9.64
C ASP A 67 51.37 5.20 -10.22
N ALA A 68 50.72 6.09 -10.97
CA ALA A 68 49.38 5.89 -11.54
C ALA A 68 49.22 4.59 -12.35
N SER A 69 50.23 4.24 -13.16
CA SER A 69 50.23 2.98 -13.94
C SER A 69 50.22 1.74 -13.05
N ALA A 70 50.92 1.77 -11.92
CA ALA A 70 50.98 0.65 -10.99
C ALA A 70 49.65 0.49 -10.24
N ARG A 71 49.05 1.61 -9.80
CA ARG A 71 47.73 1.63 -9.17
C ARG A 71 46.63 1.12 -10.09
N TYR A 72 46.63 1.57 -11.35
CA TYR A 72 45.71 1.04 -12.37
C TYR A 72 45.88 -0.46 -12.56
N THR A 73 47.11 -0.94 -12.72
CA THR A 73 47.38 -2.36 -12.95
C THR A 73 46.94 -3.22 -11.76
N ALA A 74 47.16 -2.75 -10.53
CA ALA A 74 46.71 -3.43 -9.32
C ALA A 74 45.18 -3.48 -9.23
N GLY A 75 44.50 -2.36 -9.49
CA GLY A 75 43.04 -2.31 -9.57
C GLY A 75 42.50 -3.26 -10.62
N TRP A 76 43.08 -3.23 -11.82
CA TRP A 76 42.70 -4.10 -12.93
C TRP A 76 42.86 -5.59 -12.60
N ALA A 77 43.97 -5.97 -11.96
CA ALA A 77 44.18 -7.34 -11.53
C ALA A 77 43.09 -7.80 -10.53
N GLN A 78 42.69 -6.94 -9.60
CA GLN A 78 41.58 -7.21 -8.69
C GLN A 78 40.25 -7.31 -9.43
N GLY A 79 39.96 -6.41 -10.37
CA GLY A 79 38.72 -6.45 -11.14
C GLY A 79 38.59 -7.71 -12.00
N ASN A 80 39.69 -8.12 -12.64
CA ASN A 80 39.75 -9.37 -13.39
C ASN A 80 39.56 -10.59 -12.46
N TRP A 81 40.13 -10.55 -11.26
CA TRP A 81 39.85 -11.56 -10.23
C TRP A 81 38.35 -11.61 -9.88
N ASP A 82 37.73 -10.47 -9.60
CA ASP A 82 36.31 -10.38 -9.24
C ASP A 82 35.37 -10.89 -10.35
N LEU A 83 35.67 -10.61 -11.62
CA LEU A 83 34.93 -11.12 -12.77
C LEU A 83 34.94 -12.65 -12.81
N TRP A 84 36.13 -13.25 -12.83
CA TRP A 84 36.28 -14.70 -12.94
C TRP A 84 35.76 -15.41 -11.69
N TYR A 85 35.98 -14.84 -10.50
CA TYR A 85 35.39 -15.33 -9.24
C TYR A 85 33.86 -15.35 -9.31
N ARG A 86 33.24 -14.31 -9.87
CA ARG A 86 31.78 -14.28 -10.07
C ARG A 86 31.30 -15.37 -11.02
N PHE A 87 31.98 -15.57 -12.16
CA PHE A 87 31.64 -16.63 -13.10
C PHE A 87 31.71 -18.02 -12.45
N GLY A 88 32.79 -18.30 -11.71
CA GLY A 88 32.91 -19.52 -10.94
C GLY A 88 31.78 -19.65 -9.92
N GLY A 89 31.51 -18.59 -9.15
CA GLY A 89 30.47 -18.55 -8.12
C GLY A 89 29.08 -18.87 -8.64
N VAL A 90 28.70 -18.37 -9.82
CA VAL A 90 27.42 -18.71 -10.46
C VAL A 90 27.35 -20.20 -10.78
N ASP A 91 28.38 -20.75 -11.43
CA ASP A 91 28.43 -22.18 -11.76
C ASP A 91 28.38 -23.06 -10.50
N GLY A 92 29.09 -22.66 -9.45
CA GLY A 92 29.12 -23.37 -8.18
C GLY A 92 27.76 -23.35 -7.46
N THR A 93 27.12 -22.18 -7.37
CA THR A 93 25.82 -22.05 -6.66
C THR A 93 24.67 -22.76 -7.38
N GLU A 94 24.77 -22.94 -8.69
CA GLU A 94 23.82 -23.73 -9.48
C GLU A 94 24.09 -25.24 -9.41
N GLY A 95 25.14 -25.68 -8.71
CA GLY A 95 25.52 -27.08 -8.62
C GLY A 95 25.96 -27.66 -9.98
N LYS A 96 26.67 -26.86 -10.80
CA LYS A 96 27.18 -27.28 -12.11
C LYS A 96 28.65 -27.65 -12.04
N LEU A 97 29.09 -28.50 -12.98
CA LEU A 97 30.50 -28.77 -13.22
C LEU A 97 31.24 -27.46 -13.54
N ALA A 98 32.51 -27.36 -13.19
CA ALA A 98 33.36 -26.24 -13.59
C ALA A 98 33.39 -26.13 -15.13
N ARG A 99 33.06 -24.96 -15.66
CA ARG A 99 32.95 -24.66 -17.10
C ARG A 99 33.96 -23.63 -17.58
N PHE A 100 35.06 -23.44 -16.86
CA PHE A 100 36.08 -22.45 -17.20
C PHE A 100 36.48 -22.49 -18.68
N ASP A 101 36.78 -23.69 -19.21
CA ASP A 101 37.26 -23.82 -20.59
C ASP A 101 36.18 -23.46 -21.62
N ALA A 102 34.91 -23.78 -21.32
CA ALA A 102 33.78 -23.39 -22.17
C ALA A 102 33.52 -21.87 -22.12
N LEU A 103 33.66 -21.25 -20.95
CA LEU A 103 33.55 -19.80 -20.78
C LEU A 103 34.72 -19.09 -21.48
N ALA A 104 35.95 -19.55 -21.29
CA ALA A 104 37.13 -19.02 -21.95
C ALA A 104 37.05 -19.11 -23.48
N ALA A 105 36.35 -20.12 -24.02
CA ALA A 105 36.08 -20.28 -25.43
C ALA A 105 34.85 -19.49 -25.94
N SER A 106 34.09 -18.84 -25.05
CA SER A 106 32.88 -18.11 -25.44
C SER A 106 33.19 -16.95 -26.39
N GLU A 107 32.25 -16.70 -27.31
CA GLU A 107 32.42 -15.65 -28.32
C GLU A 107 32.62 -14.27 -27.68
N ASP A 108 31.89 -13.99 -26.59
CA ASP A 108 31.95 -12.71 -25.87
C ASP A 108 33.33 -12.47 -25.25
N LEU A 109 33.88 -13.45 -24.52
CA LEU A 109 35.20 -13.30 -23.89
C LEU A 109 36.34 -13.27 -24.92
N ARG A 110 36.21 -14.00 -26.03
CA ARG A 110 37.18 -13.93 -27.13
C ARG A 110 37.14 -12.59 -27.86
N LYS A 111 35.94 -12.06 -28.15
CA LYS A 111 35.78 -10.73 -28.79
C LYS A 111 36.34 -9.63 -27.90
N ASN A 112 36.09 -9.71 -26.61
CA ASN A 112 36.58 -8.74 -25.62
C ASN A 112 38.07 -8.95 -25.26
N LYS A 113 38.73 -9.99 -25.78
CA LYS A 113 40.13 -10.36 -25.48
C LYS A 113 40.37 -10.46 -23.96
N THR A 114 39.40 -10.98 -23.22
CA THR A 114 39.44 -10.99 -21.76
C THR A 114 40.60 -11.83 -21.24
N PRO A 115 41.51 -11.25 -20.42
CA PRO A 115 42.59 -12.02 -19.83
C PRO A 115 42.07 -13.11 -18.89
N LEU A 116 42.55 -14.33 -19.08
CA LEU A 116 42.07 -15.51 -18.36
C LEU A 116 42.58 -15.53 -16.92
N ASN A 117 41.72 -15.90 -15.97
CA ASN A 117 42.10 -16.06 -14.56
C ASN A 117 41.48 -17.32 -13.95
N ARG A 118 42.12 -18.47 -14.21
CA ARG A 118 41.67 -19.78 -13.71
C ARG A 118 41.62 -19.84 -12.18
N PRO A 119 42.64 -19.39 -11.42
CA PRO A 119 42.59 -19.43 -9.96
C PRO A 119 41.41 -18.66 -9.37
N ALA A 120 41.08 -17.49 -9.93
CA ALA A 120 39.91 -16.71 -9.50
C ALA A 120 38.60 -17.47 -9.74
N TYR A 121 38.45 -18.04 -10.94
CA TYR A 121 37.29 -18.84 -11.29
C TYR A 121 37.14 -20.06 -10.37
N ASP A 122 38.19 -20.83 -10.17
CA ASP A 122 38.14 -22.03 -9.32
C ASP A 122 37.82 -21.67 -7.85
N ALA A 123 38.37 -20.56 -7.35
CA ALA A 123 38.04 -20.04 -6.02
C ALA A 123 36.56 -19.65 -5.89
N GLY A 124 36.03 -18.94 -6.91
CA GLY A 124 34.62 -18.59 -6.99
C GLY A 124 33.72 -19.81 -7.05
N TRP A 125 34.07 -20.79 -7.89
CA TRP A 125 33.34 -22.03 -8.05
C TRP A 125 33.30 -22.83 -6.76
N ALA A 126 34.43 -22.97 -6.06
CA ALA A 126 34.49 -23.64 -4.77
C ALA A 126 33.55 -22.97 -3.75
N ALA A 127 33.59 -21.64 -3.62
CA ALA A 127 32.71 -20.90 -2.71
C ALA A 127 31.22 -21.07 -3.08
N GLY A 128 30.89 -21.01 -4.37
CA GLY A 128 29.53 -21.24 -4.84
C GLY A 128 29.03 -22.66 -4.57
N ASN A 129 29.88 -23.66 -4.81
CA ASN A 129 29.57 -25.06 -4.57
C ASN A 129 29.35 -25.35 -3.07
N SER A 130 30.16 -24.76 -2.19
CA SER A 130 29.91 -24.81 -0.74
C SER A 130 28.53 -24.27 -0.40
N LEU A 131 28.15 -23.10 -0.93
CA LEU A 131 26.82 -22.51 -0.69
C LEU A 131 25.67 -23.38 -1.23
N TYR A 132 25.86 -24.00 -2.40
CA TYR A 132 24.88 -24.95 -2.96
C TYR A 132 24.63 -26.13 -2.01
N TRP A 133 25.69 -26.75 -1.50
CA TRP A 133 25.58 -27.88 -0.59
C TRP A 133 25.07 -27.48 0.79
N GLU A 134 25.46 -26.32 1.32
CA GLU A 134 24.88 -25.77 2.54
C GLU A 134 23.37 -25.57 2.41
N ASN A 135 22.90 -24.96 1.31
CA ASN A 135 21.47 -24.75 1.08
C ASN A 135 20.71 -26.08 0.89
N THR A 136 21.33 -27.06 0.23
CA THR A 136 20.77 -28.40 0.07
C THR A 136 20.63 -29.08 1.43
N GLY A 137 21.71 -29.10 2.22
CA GLY A 137 21.70 -29.64 3.57
C GLY A 137 20.64 -28.94 4.44
N LYS A 138 20.58 -27.61 4.41
CA LYS A 138 19.58 -26.82 5.16
C LYS A 138 18.17 -27.22 4.83
N ARG A 139 17.84 -27.39 3.55
CA ARG A 139 16.51 -27.86 3.11
C ARG A 139 16.20 -29.25 3.66
N ASP A 140 17.13 -30.19 3.49
CA ASP A 140 16.97 -31.56 3.98
C ASP A 140 16.79 -31.59 5.51
N GLY A 141 17.53 -30.75 6.24
CA GLY A 141 17.38 -30.60 7.69
C GLY A 141 16.02 -30.02 8.08
N THR A 142 15.55 -28.97 7.40
CA THR A 142 14.23 -28.36 7.65
C THR A 142 13.07 -29.30 7.33
N GLU A 143 13.23 -30.17 6.33
CA GLU A 143 12.25 -31.22 6.00
C GLU A 143 12.28 -32.40 6.99
N GLY A 144 13.17 -32.40 7.98
CA GLY A 144 13.33 -33.50 8.93
C GLY A 144 13.83 -34.78 8.26
N LYS A 145 14.72 -34.67 7.27
CA LYS A 145 15.40 -35.85 6.69
C LYS A 145 16.47 -36.39 7.63
N PRO A 146 16.72 -37.71 7.65
CA PRO A 146 17.77 -38.29 8.47
C PRO A 146 19.15 -37.76 8.12
N SER A 147 20.09 -37.84 9.06
CA SER A 147 21.49 -37.46 8.82
C SER A 147 22.16 -38.31 7.73
N SER A 148 21.67 -39.55 7.51
CA SER A 148 22.08 -40.45 6.42
C SER A 148 21.73 -39.95 5.01
N GLN A 149 20.91 -38.89 4.91
CA GLN A 149 20.62 -38.22 3.63
C GLN A 149 21.90 -37.64 3.00
N LYS A 150 22.92 -37.35 3.83
CA LYS A 150 24.24 -36.91 3.39
C LYS A 150 24.88 -37.90 2.42
N GLU A 151 24.84 -39.19 2.71
CA GLU A 151 25.43 -40.24 1.87
C GLU A 151 24.70 -40.37 0.52
N LEU A 152 23.38 -40.16 0.50
CA LEU A 152 22.60 -40.09 -0.73
C LEU A 152 22.97 -38.88 -1.57
N SER A 153 23.10 -37.71 -0.94
CA SER A 153 23.54 -36.46 -1.61
C SER A 153 24.97 -36.60 -2.17
N ARG A 154 25.89 -37.20 -1.41
CA ARG A 154 27.24 -37.53 -1.87
C ARG A 154 27.21 -38.48 -3.08
N SER A 155 26.38 -39.53 -3.03
CA SER A 155 26.27 -40.50 -4.14
C SER A 155 25.71 -39.87 -5.40
N ARG A 156 24.70 -38.98 -5.26
CA ARG A 156 24.15 -38.20 -6.38
C ARG A 156 25.17 -37.23 -6.97
N ALA A 157 25.94 -36.56 -6.12
CA ALA A 157 27.03 -35.69 -6.55
C ALA A 157 28.05 -36.47 -7.38
N ALA A 158 28.49 -37.64 -6.89
CA ALA A 158 29.42 -38.51 -7.61
C ALA A 158 28.87 -38.97 -8.97
N ALA A 159 27.59 -39.37 -9.05
CA ALA A 159 26.93 -39.75 -10.30
C ALA A 159 26.83 -38.59 -11.31
N ALA A 160 26.68 -37.35 -10.81
CA ALA A 160 26.67 -36.13 -11.60
C ALA A 160 28.08 -35.53 -11.82
N GLN A 161 29.14 -36.20 -11.31
CA GLN A 161 30.53 -35.74 -11.33
C GLN A 161 30.77 -34.39 -10.61
N LEU A 162 29.86 -34.00 -9.72
CA LEU A 162 29.95 -32.77 -8.92
C LEU A 162 30.83 -32.98 -7.67
N HIS A 163 31.58 -31.96 -7.28
CA HIS A 163 32.31 -31.98 -6.01
C HIS A 163 31.33 -31.84 -4.85
N PHE A 164 31.27 -32.84 -3.98
CA PHE A 164 30.45 -32.79 -2.78
C PHE A 164 31.21 -32.09 -1.63
N ASP A 165 30.71 -30.92 -1.22
CA ASP A 165 31.22 -30.25 -0.01
C ASP A 165 30.47 -30.79 1.22
N GLU A 166 31.10 -31.77 1.88
CA GLU A 166 30.53 -32.41 3.06
C GLU A 166 30.37 -31.47 4.25
N ALA A 167 31.33 -30.58 4.48
CA ALA A 167 31.30 -29.67 5.62
C ALA A 167 30.16 -28.65 5.46
N ALA A 168 30.03 -28.07 4.27
CA ALA A 168 28.96 -27.15 3.96
C ALA A 168 27.58 -27.83 4.07
N TYR A 169 27.41 -29.01 3.48
CA TYR A 169 26.17 -29.78 3.62
C TYR A 169 25.82 -30.05 5.09
N ALA A 170 26.78 -30.56 5.88
CA ALA A 170 26.53 -30.90 7.29
C ALA A 170 26.21 -29.66 8.14
N ASN A 171 26.84 -28.52 7.86
CA ASN A 171 26.53 -27.24 8.52
C ASN A 171 25.11 -26.79 8.21
N GLY A 172 24.76 -26.79 6.92
CA GLY A 172 23.41 -26.48 6.45
C GLY A 172 22.38 -27.38 7.09
N TRP A 173 22.59 -28.70 7.06
CA TRP A 173 21.67 -29.67 7.64
C TRP A 173 21.45 -29.47 9.14
N ARG A 174 22.50 -29.20 9.91
CA ARG A 174 22.35 -28.90 11.35
C ARG A 174 21.52 -27.62 11.57
N ALA A 175 21.74 -26.58 10.77
CA ALA A 175 20.95 -25.36 10.84
C ALA A 175 19.48 -25.61 10.47
N GLY A 176 19.23 -26.38 9.40
CA GLY A 176 17.88 -26.76 8.97
C GLY A 176 17.15 -27.63 9.99
N ASN A 177 17.83 -28.62 10.57
CA ASN A 177 17.28 -29.50 11.60
C ASN A 177 16.93 -28.73 12.88
N ARG A 178 17.73 -27.73 13.26
CA ARG A 178 17.36 -26.79 14.32
C ARG A 178 16.04 -26.08 14.00
N THR A 179 15.88 -25.57 12.79
CA THR A 179 14.62 -24.95 12.33
C THR A 179 13.45 -25.92 12.40
N PHE A 180 13.61 -27.16 11.91
CA PHE A 180 12.57 -28.19 11.99
C PHE A 180 12.04 -28.38 13.42
N TRP A 181 12.94 -28.50 14.40
CA TRP A 181 12.55 -28.68 15.79
C TRP A 181 11.96 -27.42 16.44
N THR A 182 12.48 -26.23 16.08
CA THR A 182 11.89 -24.94 16.48
C THR A 182 10.45 -24.83 15.97
N ASP A 183 10.21 -25.09 14.69
CA ASP A 183 8.89 -25.02 14.08
C ASP A 183 7.93 -26.04 14.70
N ALA A 184 8.40 -27.26 14.96
CA ALA A 184 7.62 -28.28 15.65
C ALA A 184 7.21 -27.84 17.06
N GLY A 185 8.13 -27.26 17.84
CA GLY A 185 7.87 -26.76 19.18
C GLY A 185 6.87 -25.61 19.20
N SER A 186 7.05 -24.63 18.31
CA SER A 186 6.10 -23.53 18.14
C SER A 186 4.72 -24.02 17.72
N ASN A 187 4.63 -24.90 16.71
CA ASN A 187 3.36 -25.41 16.22
C ASN A 187 2.60 -26.21 17.31
N ASP A 188 3.30 -27.05 18.08
CA ASP A 188 2.66 -27.82 19.14
C ASP A 188 2.11 -26.91 20.23
N ALA A 189 2.90 -25.91 20.65
CA ALA A 189 2.44 -24.91 21.61
C ALA A 189 1.25 -24.11 21.09
N SER A 190 1.27 -23.65 19.84
CA SER A 190 0.17 -22.88 19.24
C SER A 190 -1.12 -23.70 19.12
N ASN A 191 -1.03 -25.03 19.05
CA ASN A 191 -2.17 -25.94 19.02
C ASN A 191 -2.58 -26.42 20.43
N GLY A 192 -1.93 -25.94 21.48
CA GLY A 192 -2.24 -26.32 22.86
C GLY A 192 -1.87 -27.77 23.19
N LEU A 193 -0.87 -28.33 22.51
CA LEU A 193 -0.30 -29.64 22.83
C LEU A 193 0.70 -29.49 23.99
N PRO A 194 0.68 -30.41 24.97
CA PRO A 194 1.60 -30.36 26.09
C PRO A 194 3.04 -30.63 25.64
N ASP A 195 3.99 -30.09 26.37
CA ASP A 195 5.43 -30.32 26.14
C ASP A 195 5.81 -31.81 26.19
N SER A 196 5.02 -32.67 26.86
CA SER A 196 5.20 -34.12 26.84
C SER A 196 5.10 -34.74 25.44
N GLU A 197 4.46 -34.06 24.48
CA GLU A 197 4.39 -34.49 23.07
C GLU A 197 5.77 -34.57 22.42
N PHE A 198 6.75 -33.83 22.95
CA PHE A 198 8.15 -33.97 22.56
C PHE A 198 8.63 -35.43 22.58
N ARG A 199 8.17 -36.24 23.55
CA ARG A 199 8.59 -37.65 23.66
C ARG A 199 8.13 -38.48 22.45
N ASN A 200 6.92 -38.24 21.97
CA ASN A 200 6.37 -38.93 20.80
C ASN A 200 7.12 -38.51 19.54
N ARG A 201 7.35 -37.20 19.36
CA ARG A 201 8.16 -36.67 18.25
C ARG A 201 9.58 -37.19 18.27
N ALA A 202 10.23 -37.19 19.43
CA ALA A 202 11.58 -37.71 19.59
C ALA A 202 11.66 -39.21 19.28
N ALA A 203 10.64 -39.99 19.67
CA ALA A 203 10.57 -41.41 19.30
C ALA A 203 10.43 -41.61 17.78
N ALA A 204 9.55 -40.85 17.13
CA ALA A 204 9.37 -40.88 15.68
C ALA A 204 10.62 -40.40 14.92
N ALA A 205 11.30 -39.36 15.44
CA ALA A 205 12.55 -38.86 14.88
C ALA A 205 13.67 -39.91 14.97
N ARG A 206 13.80 -40.59 16.13
CA ARG A 206 14.77 -41.69 16.29
C ARG A 206 14.51 -42.84 15.32
N SER A 207 13.26 -43.25 15.14
CA SER A 207 12.94 -44.32 14.18
C SER A 207 13.17 -43.91 12.74
N ALA A 208 13.04 -42.61 12.43
CA ALA A 208 13.33 -42.05 11.12
C ALA A 208 14.81 -41.70 10.90
N GLY A 209 15.68 -41.79 11.92
CA GLY A 209 17.11 -41.43 11.84
C GLY A 209 17.40 -39.93 11.84
N VAL A 210 16.48 -39.12 12.36
CA VAL A 210 16.61 -37.65 12.46
C VAL A 210 17.23 -37.28 13.81
N ASP A 211 18.25 -36.44 13.80
CA ASP A 211 18.88 -35.99 15.05
C ASP A 211 17.92 -35.10 15.85
N ILE A 212 17.82 -35.36 17.14
CA ILE A 212 16.90 -34.65 18.03
C ILE A 212 17.53 -33.34 18.52
N GLN A 213 16.80 -32.23 18.40
CA GLN A 213 17.18 -30.92 18.96
C GLN A 213 16.20 -30.51 20.07
N GLU A 214 16.32 -31.13 21.25
CA GLU A 214 15.42 -30.90 22.38
C GLU A 214 15.39 -29.45 22.85
N GLU A 215 16.56 -28.82 22.98
CA GLU A 215 16.68 -27.43 23.42
C GLU A 215 15.94 -26.47 22.47
N SER A 216 16.09 -26.68 21.16
CA SER A 216 15.46 -25.85 20.13
C SER A 216 13.94 -26.00 20.12
N TYR A 217 13.44 -27.23 20.28
CA TYR A 217 12.02 -27.50 20.44
C TYR A 217 11.45 -26.82 21.70
N ARG A 218 12.07 -27.05 22.87
CA ARG A 218 11.55 -26.56 24.16
C ARG A 218 11.63 -25.05 24.28
N ALA A 219 12.68 -24.43 23.73
CA ALA A 219 12.78 -22.97 23.70
C ALA A 219 11.63 -22.36 22.89
N ALA A 220 11.37 -22.90 21.70
CA ALA A 220 10.28 -22.46 20.82
C ALA A 220 8.89 -22.71 21.45
N TRP A 221 8.68 -23.89 22.02
CA TRP A 221 7.44 -24.25 22.71
C TRP A 221 7.15 -23.32 23.90
N ASN A 222 8.15 -23.05 24.75
CA ASN A 222 7.99 -22.18 25.91
C ASN A 222 7.70 -20.72 25.52
N ALA A 223 8.24 -20.25 24.39
CA ALA A 223 7.93 -18.92 23.88
C ALA A 223 6.48 -18.86 23.33
N GLU A 224 6.08 -19.85 22.55
CA GLU A 224 4.82 -19.82 21.83
C GLU A 224 3.61 -20.20 22.68
N ILE A 225 3.78 -20.98 23.75
CA ILE A 225 2.68 -21.36 24.65
C ILE A 225 2.04 -20.12 25.32
N ILE A 226 2.83 -19.06 25.52
CA ILE A 226 2.34 -17.78 26.03
C ILE A 226 1.36 -17.15 25.03
N ASN A 227 1.69 -17.18 23.73
CA ASN A 227 0.82 -16.65 22.68
C ASN A 227 -0.47 -17.46 22.54
N TYR A 228 -0.39 -18.79 22.67
CA TYR A 228 -1.58 -19.64 22.75
C TYR A 228 -2.55 -19.17 23.84
N TRP A 229 -2.06 -18.90 25.05
CA TRP A 229 -2.90 -18.41 26.15
C TRP A 229 -3.45 -17.00 25.91
N ARG A 230 -2.69 -16.09 25.29
CA ARG A 230 -3.20 -14.76 24.88
C ARG A 230 -4.31 -14.87 23.84
N ASN A 231 -4.12 -15.72 22.85
CA ASN A 231 -5.09 -15.96 21.77
C ASN A 231 -6.38 -16.57 22.33
N LEU A 232 -6.26 -17.56 23.23
CA LEU A 232 -7.40 -18.11 23.96
C LEU A 232 -8.12 -17.04 24.78
N GLY A 233 -7.41 -16.21 25.55
CA GLY A 233 -8.02 -15.14 26.32
C GLY A 233 -8.82 -14.18 25.46
N THR A 234 -8.28 -13.80 24.30
CA THR A 234 -8.96 -12.96 23.32
C THR A 234 -10.20 -13.64 22.72
N GLN A 235 -10.11 -14.92 22.37
CA GLN A 235 -11.25 -15.67 21.81
C GLN A 235 -12.37 -15.84 22.84
N ASP A 236 -12.01 -16.24 24.05
CA ASP A 236 -12.94 -16.62 25.10
C ASP A 236 -13.67 -15.41 25.70
N ALA A 237 -13.08 -14.21 25.61
CA ALA A 237 -13.68 -12.93 26.02
C ALA A 237 -15.05 -12.68 25.38
N THR A 238 -15.28 -13.17 24.17
CA THR A 238 -16.54 -12.99 23.44
C THR A 238 -17.22 -14.32 23.08
N SER A 239 -16.89 -15.39 23.79
CA SER A 239 -17.48 -16.73 23.56
C SER A 239 -18.09 -17.35 24.81
N GLY A 240 -18.21 -16.61 25.91
CA GLY A 240 -18.80 -17.08 27.18
C GLY A 240 -17.93 -18.10 27.94
N LYS A 241 -16.64 -18.25 27.61
CA LYS A 241 -15.74 -19.17 28.31
C LYS A 241 -14.88 -18.43 29.33
N GLU A 242 -14.74 -19.03 30.51
CA GLU A 242 -13.93 -18.47 31.59
C GLU A 242 -12.65 -19.27 31.82
N PHE A 243 -11.66 -18.61 32.42
CA PHE A 243 -10.38 -19.20 32.77
C PHE A 243 -10.51 -20.48 33.60
N GLY A 244 -11.48 -20.56 34.52
CA GLY A 244 -11.68 -21.75 35.35
C GLY A 244 -11.95 -23.02 34.54
N MET A 245 -12.66 -22.91 33.41
CA MET A 245 -12.90 -24.03 32.50
C MET A 245 -11.62 -24.40 31.75
N ARG A 246 -10.92 -23.40 31.18
CA ARG A 246 -9.66 -23.60 30.45
C ARG A 246 -8.54 -24.17 31.31
N SER A 247 -8.46 -23.74 32.57
CA SER A 247 -7.49 -24.24 33.55
C SER A 247 -7.70 -25.73 33.82
N ARG A 248 -8.97 -26.19 33.91
CA ARG A 248 -9.27 -27.62 34.06
C ARG A 248 -8.91 -28.42 32.80
N GLU A 249 -9.26 -27.93 31.62
CA GLU A 249 -8.89 -28.55 30.34
C GLU A 249 -7.36 -28.66 30.19
N ALA A 250 -6.63 -27.59 30.51
CA ALA A 250 -5.18 -27.55 30.48
C ALA A 250 -4.54 -28.55 31.45
N LYS A 251 -5.04 -28.63 32.70
CA LYS A 251 -4.57 -29.61 33.69
C LYS A 251 -4.78 -31.05 33.22
N GLN A 252 -5.94 -31.35 32.64
CA GLN A 252 -6.24 -32.68 32.09
C GLN A 252 -5.27 -33.06 30.95
N LYS A 253 -4.86 -32.08 30.14
CA LYS A 253 -3.89 -32.27 29.06
C LYS A 253 -2.43 -32.24 29.52
N GLY A 254 -2.13 -31.87 30.76
CA GLY A 254 -0.77 -31.62 31.22
C GLY A 254 -0.13 -30.37 30.60
N LEU A 255 -0.93 -29.40 30.16
CA LEU A 255 -0.48 -28.16 29.53
C LEU A 255 -0.04 -27.14 30.60
N LYS A 256 1.11 -26.47 30.35
CA LYS A 256 1.57 -25.36 31.21
C LYS A 256 0.57 -24.21 31.15
N ILE A 257 0.20 -23.67 32.30
CA ILE A 257 -0.82 -22.62 32.42
C ILE A 257 -0.16 -21.25 32.54
N HIS A 258 -0.57 -20.32 31.67
CA HIS A 258 -0.19 -18.91 31.69
C HIS A 258 -1.42 -18.05 31.98
N GLU A 259 -1.82 -18.01 33.25
CA GLU A 259 -3.05 -17.32 33.69
C GLU A 259 -2.98 -15.81 33.49
N GLN A 260 -1.84 -15.21 33.79
CA GLN A 260 -1.66 -13.76 33.70
C GLN A 260 -1.87 -13.29 32.25
N GLU A 261 -1.23 -13.95 31.29
CA GLU A 261 -1.29 -13.59 29.89
C GLU A 261 -2.66 -13.86 29.28
N TYR A 262 -3.33 -14.94 29.70
CA TYR A 262 -4.73 -15.18 29.38
C TYR A 262 -5.63 -14.04 29.89
N ARG A 263 -5.54 -13.71 31.18
CA ARG A 263 -6.42 -12.69 31.82
C ARG A 263 -6.21 -11.31 31.21
N GLN A 264 -4.96 -10.91 31.01
CA GLN A 264 -4.64 -9.62 30.39
C GLN A 264 -5.23 -9.51 28.97
N ALA A 265 -5.07 -10.54 28.14
CA ALA A 265 -5.63 -10.55 26.80
C ALA A 265 -7.18 -10.55 26.81
N TRP A 266 -7.77 -11.33 27.72
CA TRP A 266 -9.21 -11.41 27.93
C TRP A 266 -9.82 -10.06 28.37
N GLU A 267 -9.23 -9.40 29.36
CA GLU A 267 -9.66 -8.08 29.85
C GLU A 267 -9.48 -6.99 28.78
N ALA A 268 -8.37 -7.02 28.03
CA ALA A 268 -8.12 -6.07 26.94
C ALA A 268 -9.15 -6.22 25.81
N ARG A 269 -9.50 -7.46 25.45
CA ARG A 269 -10.52 -7.73 24.44
C ARG A 269 -11.91 -7.28 24.90
N LEU A 270 -12.28 -7.56 26.15
CA LEU A 270 -13.56 -7.09 26.71
C LEU A 270 -13.63 -5.57 26.79
N SER A 271 -12.56 -4.91 27.21
CA SER A 271 -12.49 -3.44 27.21
C SER A 271 -12.72 -2.86 25.82
N THR A 272 -12.18 -3.52 24.78
CA THR A 272 -12.41 -3.14 23.38
C THR A 272 -13.86 -3.40 22.97
N TYR A 273 -14.42 -4.58 23.26
CA TYR A 273 -15.82 -4.89 22.99
C TYR A 273 -16.78 -3.84 23.58
N TRP A 274 -16.58 -3.47 24.86
CA TRP A 274 -17.44 -2.49 25.53
C TRP A 274 -17.28 -1.08 24.96
N ARG A 275 -16.06 -0.71 24.55
CA ARG A 275 -15.81 0.54 23.82
C ARG A 275 -16.53 0.56 22.47
N ASP A 276 -16.40 -0.50 21.68
CA ASP A 276 -17.03 -0.61 20.36
C ASP A 276 -18.56 -0.59 20.47
N THR A 277 -19.11 -1.29 21.46
CA THR A 277 -20.55 -1.28 21.76
C THR A 277 -21.03 0.10 22.18
N GLY A 278 -20.26 0.78 23.04
CA GLY A 278 -20.55 2.16 23.45
C GLY A 278 -20.52 3.13 22.28
N ALA A 279 -19.54 3.03 21.39
CA ALA A 279 -19.46 3.85 20.18
C ALA A 279 -20.65 3.60 19.24
N ALA A 280 -21.02 2.33 19.01
CA ALA A 280 -22.16 1.98 18.18
C ALA A 280 -23.50 2.51 18.73
N ASP A 281 -23.68 2.44 20.06
CA ASP A 281 -24.85 3.01 20.75
C ASP A 281 -24.75 4.54 20.90
N GLY A 282 -23.58 5.15 20.74
CA GLY A 282 -23.37 6.59 20.95
C GLY A 282 -23.95 7.46 19.84
N TYR A 283 -23.99 6.96 18.61
CA TYR A 283 -24.42 7.74 17.45
C TYR A 283 -25.93 7.68 17.24
N GLY A 284 -26.66 8.61 17.87
CA GLY A 284 -28.11 8.78 17.66
C GLY A 284 -28.98 7.69 18.29
N GLN A 285 -28.44 6.89 19.21
CA GLN A 285 -29.17 5.91 19.99
C GLN A 285 -29.16 6.29 21.49
N PRO A 286 -30.15 5.85 22.28
CA PRO A 286 -30.18 6.14 23.71
C PRO A 286 -29.05 5.39 24.45
N PHE A 287 -28.68 5.89 25.62
CA PHE A 287 -27.70 5.24 26.49
C PHE A 287 -28.28 3.93 27.06
N ARG A 288 -27.66 2.78 26.74
CA ARG A 288 -28.19 1.44 27.05
C ARG A 288 -27.27 0.59 27.94
N LEU A 289 -26.34 1.19 28.67
CA LEU A 289 -25.33 0.44 29.42
C LEU A 289 -25.93 -0.62 30.35
N ASP A 290 -26.93 -0.27 31.15
CA ASP A 290 -27.53 -1.20 32.12
C ASP A 290 -28.23 -2.38 31.43
N GLU A 291 -28.92 -2.13 30.30
CA GLU A 291 -29.53 -3.18 29.47
C GLU A 291 -28.45 -4.11 28.88
N ARG A 292 -27.36 -3.54 28.36
CA ARG A 292 -26.24 -4.31 27.79
C ARG A 292 -25.55 -5.16 28.85
N MET A 293 -25.32 -4.60 30.05
CA MET A 293 -24.73 -5.34 31.18
C MET A 293 -25.65 -6.46 31.66
N ALA A 294 -26.96 -6.25 31.71
CA ALA A 294 -27.93 -7.27 32.10
C ALA A 294 -28.01 -8.44 31.08
N ASN A 295 -27.78 -8.15 29.79
CA ASN A 295 -27.81 -9.16 28.73
C ASN A 295 -26.42 -9.76 28.39
N ALA A 296 -25.34 -9.25 28.96
CA ALA A 296 -23.97 -9.66 28.66
C ALA A 296 -23.76 -11.19 28.64
N GLY A 297 -24.27 -11.89 29.66
CA GLY A 297 -24.16 -13.35 29.74
C GLY A 297 -24.92 -14.10 28.63
N ARG A 298 -26.04 -13.55 28.13
CA ARG A 298 -26.77 -14.11 26.97
C ARG A 298 -26.02 -13.87 25.67
N ASP A 299 -25.33 -12.74 25.59
CA ASP A 299 -24.53 -12.34 24.42
C ASP A 299 -23.13 -12.99 24.41
N GLY A 300 -22.83 -13.84 25.40
CA GLY A 300 -21.55 -14.54 25.50
C GLY A 300 -20.37 -13.63 25.86
N VAL A 301 -20.63 -12.48 26.47
CA VAL A 301 -19.62 -11.51 26.91
C VAL A 301 -19.68 -11.29 28.42
N PHE A 302 -18.60 -10.76 28.98
CA PHE A 302 -18.48 -10.55 30.42
C PHE A 302 -18.38 -9.08 30.78
N VAL A 303 -18.92 -8.74 31.95
CA VAL A 303 -18.76 -7.42 32.56
C VAL A 303 -17.48 -7.42 33.38
N ILE A 304 -16.61 -6.43 33.13
CA ILE A 304 -15.35 -6.21 33.84
C ILE A 304 -15.40 -4.86 34.58
N PRO A 305 -14.49 -4.59 35.54
CA PRO A 305 -14.46 -3.31 36.25
C PRO A 305 -14.41 -2.10 35.31
N ALA A 306 -13.69 -2.19 34.19
CA ALA A 306 -13.55 -1.13 33.20
C ALA A 306 -14.77 -0.97 32.25
N THR A 307 -15.77 -1.87 32.29
CA THR A 307 -16.91 -1.88 31.35
C THR A 307 -17.65 -0.54 31.33
N ARG A 308 -17.96 0.01 32.51
CA ARG A 308 -18.73 1.25 32.63
C ARG A 308 -17.99 2.42 31.99
N ASP A 309 -16.71 2.59 32.30
CA ASP A 309 -15.91 3.70 31.78
C ASP A 309 -15.65 3.55 30.27
N ALA A 310 -15.31 2.34 29.81
CA ALA A 310 -15.06 2.06 28.40
C ALA A 310 -16.29 2.36 27.52
N TYR A 311 -17.47 1.87 27.94
CA TYR A 311 -18.73 2.12 27.22
C TYR A 311 -19.12 3.60 27.30
N THR A 312 -19.13 4.19 28.50
CA THR A 312 -19.64 5.56 28.71
C THR A 312 -18.81 6.59 27.96
N ASN A 313 -17.48 6.45 27.97
CA ASN A 313 -16.61 7.38 27.27
C ASN A 313 -16.79 7.28 25.75
N ALA A 314 -16.87 6.06 25.20
CA ALA A 314 -17.10 5.84 23.77
C ALA A 314 -18.47 6.35 23.33
N TRP A 315 -19.51 6.08 24.11
CA TRP A 315 -20.86 6.57 23.88
C TRP A 315 -20.89 8.10 23.85
N ARG A 316 -20.29 8.75 24.86
CA ARG A 316 -20.25 10.23 24.95
C ARG A 316 -19.51 10.84 23.77
N GLN A 317 -18.41 10.23 23.34
CA GLN A 317 -17.64 10.71 22.20
C GLN A 317 -18.46 10.69 20.91
N GLU A 318 -19.14 9.58 20.61
CA GLU A 318 -19.96 9.46 19.40
C GLU A 318 -21.27 10.27 19.51
N ASN A 319 -21.86 10.38 20.70
CA ASN A 319 -23.01 11.22 20.94
C ASN A 319 -22.68 12.71 20.75
N ALA A 320 -21.50 13.16 21.18
CA ALA A 320 -21.04 14.52 20.93
C ALA A 320 -20.87 14.83 19.44
N ARG A 321 -20.48 13.83 18.63
CA ARG A 321 -20.42 13.97 17.16
C ARG A 321 -21.81 14.04 16.53
N TYR A 322 -22.76 13.25 17.05
CA TYR A 322 -24.15 13.29 16.62
C TYR A 322 -24.85 14.59 17.01
N CYS A 323 -24.63 15.06 18.23
CA CYS A 323 -25.33 16.17 18.85
C CYS A 323 -24.68 17.53 18.55
N THR A 324 -24.53 17.84 17.27
CA THR A 324 -24.05 19.13 16.78
C THR A 324 -25.13 19.87 15.98
N LEU A 325 -25.16 21.21 16.10
CA LEU A 325 -26.12 22.06 15.37
C LEU A 325 -25.98 21.86 13.86
N ASP A 326 -24.73 21.68 13.39
CA ASP A 326 -24.43 21.36 12.00
C ASP A 326 -25.04 20.04 11.53
N ASN A 327 -24.89 18.95 12.30
CA ASN A 327 -25.49 17.67 11.95
C ASN A 327 -27.02 17.74 11.97
N ALA A 328 -27.61 18.48 12.91
CA ALA A 328 -29.06 18.70 12.95
C ALA A 328 -29.56 19.44 11.70
N PHE A 329 -28.88 20.51 11.31
CA PHE A 329 -29.19 21.29 10.12
C PHE A 329 -29.07 20.45 8.84
N GLU A 330 -27.98 19.70 8.66
CA GLU A 330 -27.79 18.85 7.48
C GLU A 330 -28.81 17.70 7.41
N ARG A 331 -29.16 17.09 8.55
CA ARG A 331 -30.25 16.10 8.60
C ARG A 331 -31.60 16.69 8.22
N GLY A 332 -31.87 17.92 8.64
CA GLY A 332 -33.05 18.69 8.26
C GLY A 332 -33.10 18.93 6.75
N ARG A 333 -31.99 19.37 6.14
CA ARG A 333 -31.87 19.54 4.69
C ARG A 333 -32.15 18.26 3.91
N ALA A 334 -31.62 17.14 4.40
CA ALA A 334 -31.85 15.82 3.82
C ALA A 334 -33.24 15.23 4.13
N ASN A 335 -34.04 15.91 4.96
CA ASN A 335 -35.32 15.42 5.49
C ASN A 335 -35.20 14.02 6.13
N THR A 336 -34.06 13.75 6.77
CA THR A 336 -33.80 12.50 7.50
C THR A 336 -34.05 12.74 8.98
N GLY A 337 -34.88 11.90 9.61
CA GLY A 337 -35.19 12.05 11.04
C GLY A 337 -33.94 12.12 11.94
N MET A 338 -34.05 12.90 13.02
CA MET A 338 -33.03 13.03 14.05
C MET A 338 -33.65 12.77 15.43
N ALA A 339 -33.03 11.88 16.20
CA ALA A 339 -33.42 11.58 17.57
C ALA A 339 -32.83 12.65 18.51
N VAL A 340 -33.45 13.84 18.55
CA VAL A 340 -32.93 14.97 19.35
C VAL A 340 -32.98 14.69 20.85
N GLU A 341 -33.90 13.84 21.29
CA GLU A 341 -34.08 13.44 22.68
C GLU A 341 -32.87 12.72 23.28
N VAL A 342 -31.98 12.14 22.45
CA VAL A 342 -30.75 11.48 22.91
C VAL A 342 -29.63 12.47 23.24
N CYS A 343 -29.78 13.73 22.85
CA CYS A 343 -28.84 14.80 23.14
C CYS A 343 -29.08 15.41 24.52
N ALA A 344 -28.06 16.07 25.07
CA ALA A 344 -28.14 16.76 26.35
C ALA A 344 -29.36 17.71 26.38
N PRO A 345 -30.19 17.73 27.45
CA PRO A 345 -31.42 18.53 27.51
C PRO A 345 -31.24 20.00 27.16
N ALA A 346 -30.10 20.59 27.56
CA ALA A 346 -29.77 21.99 27.27
C ALA A 346 -29.62 22.30 25.77
N LEU A 347 -29.25 21.32 24.95
CA LEU A 347 -29.03 21.49 23.51
C LEU A 347 -30.29 21.15 22.69
N GLN A 348 -31.25 20.42 23.24
CA GLN A 348 -32.38 19.87 22.48
C GLN A 348 -33.21 20.94 21.75
N SER A 349 -33.44 22.09 22.38
CA SER A 349 -34.18 23.20 21.76
C SER A 349 -33.44 23.78 20.56
N GLN A 350 -32.14 24.06 20.71
CA GLN A 350 -31.29 24.58 19.64
C GLN A 350 -31.17 23.59 18.48
N MET A 351 -31.07 22.30 18.78
CA MET A 351 -31.00 21.23 17.78
C MET A 351 -32.30 21.10 16.98
N LYS A 352 -33.46 21.18 17.65
CA LYS A 352 -34.77 21.24 16.97
C LYS A 352 -34.85 22.45 16.05
N HIS A 353 -34.39 23.62 16.51
CA HIS A 353 -34.35 24.81 15.69
C HIS A 353 -33.45 24.62 14.46
N ALA A 354 -32.21 24.16 14.64
CA ALA A 354 -31.28 23.91 13.55
C ALA A 354 -31.83 22.91 12.52
N TYR A 355 -32.49 21.84 12.98
CA TYR A 355 -33.15 20.87 12.12
C TYR A 355 -34.25 21.50 11.25
N VAL A 356 -35.15 22.29 11.85
CA VAL A 356 -36.21 22.99 11.12
C VAL A 356 -35.62 24.03 10.16
N SER A 357 -34.60 24.78 10.58
CA SER A 357 -33.88 25.72 9.71
C SER A 357 -33.26 25.03 8.50
N GLY A 358 -32.80 23.77 8.65
CA GLY A 358 -32.33 22.95 7.53
C GLY A 358 -33.45 22.59 6.53
N GLN A 359 -34.66 22.28 7.02
CA GLN A 359 -35.82 22.03 6.15
C GLN A 359 -36.22 23.29 5.38
N ASP A 360 -36.31 24.43 6.08
CA ASP A 360 -36.60 25.74 5.47
C ASP A 360 -35.53 26.16 4.47
N TYR A 361 -34.27 25.81 4.75
CA TYR A 361 -33.15 26.03 3.84
C TYR A 361 -33.36 25.27 2.54
N GLU A 362 -33.72 23.99 2.58
CA GLU A 362 -33.91 23.20 1.34
C GLU A 362 -35.14 23.67 0.54
N ILE A 363 -36.22 24.10 1.22
CA ILE A 363 -37.36 24.75 0.55
C ILE A 363 -36.91 26.04 -0.15
N THR A 364 -36.08 26.85 0.51
CA THR A 364 -35.54 28.09 -0.06
C THR A 364 -34.56 27.80 -1.19
N ALA A 365 -33.75 26.76 -1.08
CA ALA A 365 -32.82 26.31 -2.12
C ALA A 365 -33.56 25.85 -3.38
N ALA A 366 -34.70 25.18 -3.23
CA ALA A 366 -35.56 24.84 -4.36
C ALA A 366 -36.10 26.09 -5.07
N LYS A 367 -36.57 27.10 -4.32
CA LYS A 367 -37.01 28.39 -4.88
C LYS A 367 -35.89 29.16 -5.54
N TYR A 368 -34.68 29.13 -4.95
CA TYR A 368 -33.49 29.71 -5.53
C TYR A 368 -33.17 29.07 -6.90
N ARG A 369 -33.15 27.74 -6.99
CA ARG A 369 -32.94 27.03 -8.26
C ARG A 369 -33.96 27.44 -9.32
N GLN A 370 -35.25 27.49 -8.94
CA GLN A 370 -36.32 27.94 -9.84
C GLN A 370 -36.12 29.38 -10.32
N ALA A 371 -35.75 30.31 -9.43
CA ALA A 371 -35.51 31.71 -9.77
C ALA A 371 -34.28 31.87 -10.69
N VAL A 372 -33.24 31.05 -10.50
CA VAL A 372 -32.07 31.01 -11.38
C VAL A 372 -32.45 30.54 -12.78
N ASP A 373 -33.23 29.45 -12.87
CA ASP A 373 -33.70 28.93 -14.15
C ASP A 373 -34.56 29.96 -14.90
N GLU A 374 -35.48 30.63 -14.21
CA GLU A 374 -36.31 31.71 -14.78
C GLU A 374 -35.46 32.91 -15.23
N ALA A 375 -34.47 33.33 -14.43
CA ALA A 375 -33.59 34.42 -14.79
C ALA A 375 -32.74 34.08 -16.03
N ASN A 376 -32.27 32.84 -16.16
CA ASN A 376 -31.54 32.38 -17.34
C ASN A 376 -32.43 32.35 -18.58
N GLU A 377 -33.65 31.80 -18.48
CA GLU A 377 -34.59 31.76 -19.59
C GLU A 377 -34.96 33.19 -20.07
N LEU A 378 -35.18 34.11 -19.14
CA LEU A 378 -35.45 35.52 -19.47
C LEU A 378 -34.22 36.21 -20.07
N ALA A 379 -33.00 35.89 -19.59
CA ALA A 379 -31.76 36.41 -20.15
C ALA A 379 -31.61 36.00 -21.62
N ASP A 380 -31.87 34.73 -21.93
CA ASP A 380 -31.82 34.21 -23.30
C ASP A 380 -32.85 34.90 -24.21
N ARG A 381 -34.08 35.06 -23.73
CA ARG A 381 -35.14 35.79 -24.47
C ARG A 381 -34.77 37.25 -24.72
N VAL A 382 -34.18 37.93 -23.73
CA VAL A 382 -33.67 39.31 -23.89
C VAL A 382 -32.56 39.34 -24.93
N HIS A 383 -31.61 38.40 -24.86
CA HIS A 383 -30.51 38.30 -25.82
C HIS A 383 -31.03 38.08 -27.26
N ASP A 384 -31.96 37.16 -27.46
CA ASP A 384 -32.57 36.87 -28.75
C ASP A 384 -33.36 38.04 -29.32
N ALA A 385 -34.13 38.72 -28.48
CA ALA A 385 -34.88 39.91 -28.89
C ALA A 385 -33.94 41.07 -29.24
N ARG A 386 -32.82 41.25 -28.51
CA ARG A 386 -31.78 42.24 -28.84
C ARG A 386 -31.13 41.91 -30.19
N ASN A 387 -30.84 40.62 -30.43
CA ASN A 387 -30.30 40.16 -31.71
C ASN A 387 -31.29 40.40 -32.86
N ARG A 388 -32.59 40.12 -32.65
CA ARG A 388 -33.63 40.39 -33.64
C ARG A 388 -33.79 41.88 -33.92
N LEU A 389 -33.74 42.72 -32.89
CA LEU A 389 -33.80 44.18 -33.03
C LEU A 389 -32.60 44.67 -33.84
N GLY A 390 -31.39 44.23 -33.49
CA GLY A 390 -30.18 44.58 -34.23
C GLY A 390 -30.22 44.12 -35.69
N ARG A 391 -30.82 42.96 -36.01
CA ARG A 391 -31.06 42.54 -37.40
C ARG A 391 -32.05 43.46 -38.11
N LEU A 392 -33.21 43.72 -37.50
CA LEU A 392 -34.25 44.57 -38.07
C LEU A 392 -33.73 46.00 -38.33
N GLU A 393 -32.98 46.58 -37.39
CA GLU A 393 -32.38 47.91 -37.55
C GLU A 393 -31.37 47.96 -38.70
N ARG A 394 -30.57 46.89 -38.89
CA ARG A 394 -29.68 46.77 -40.06
C ARG A 394 -30.45 46.65 -41.36
N GLU A 395 -31.52 45.87 -41.40
CA GLU A 395 -32.38 45.71 -42.59
C GLU A 395 -33.12 47.00 -42.96
N ILE A 396 -33.61 47.75 -41.97
CA ILE A 396 -34.20 49.08 -42.17
C ILE A 396 -33.17 50.01 -42.79
N ARG A 397 -31.96 50.08 -42.22
CA ARG A 397 -30.89 50.93 -42.73
C ARG A 397 -30.45 50.55 -44.15
N ALA A 398 -30.18 49.27 -44.38
CA ALA A 398 -29.76 48.77 -45.70
C ALA A 398 -30.81 49.06 -46.79
N ASN A 399 -32.10 48.92 -46.47
CA ASN A 399 -33.16 49.22 -47.43
C ASN A 399 -33.40 50.73 -47.61
N GLN A 400 -33.07 51.57 -46.63
CA GLN A 400 -33.10 53.02 -46.80
C GLN A 400 -31.93 53.51 -47.66
N GLU A 401 -30.79 52.83 -47.62
CA GLU A 401 -29.57 53.19 -48.35
C GLU A 401 -29.48 52.58 -49.77
N ALA A 402 -30.41 51.69 -50.14
CA ALA A 402 -30.44 51.03 -51.45
C ALA A 402 -30.72 52.03 -52.60
N LYS A 403 -29.73 52.23 -53.47
CA LYS A 403 -29.78 53.24 -54.56
C LYS A 403 -30.88 53.00 -55.60
N ASP A 404 -31.28 51.75 -55.83
CA ASP A 404 -32.28 51.36 -56.84
C ASP A 404 -33.69 51.20 -56.25
N ARG A 405 -33.94 51.73 -55.05
CA ARG A 405 -35.23 51.57 -54.38
C ARG A 405 -36.34 52.40 -55.04
N PRO A 406 -37.46 51.78 -55.48
CA PRO A 406 -38.57 52.53 -56.06
C PRO A 406 -39.32 53.32 -54.98
N ALA A 407 -39.43 54.64 -55.14
CA ALA A 407 -40.19 55.51 -54.24
C ALA A 407 -41.69 55.46 -54.56
N ASN A 408 -42.37 54.42 -54.08
CA ASN A 408 -43.81 54.20 -54.30
C ASN A 408 -44.57 53.95 -52.98
N GLU A 409 -45.90 53.95 -53.04
CA GLU A 409 -46.75 53.78 -51.87
C GLU A 409 -46.51 52.45 -51.13
N GLU A 410 -46.13 51.40 -51.87
CA GLU A 410 -45.84 50.08 -51.31
C GLU A 410 -44.59 50.10 -50.43
N THR A 411 -43.48 50.70 -50.89
CA THR A 411 -42.26 50.86 -50.07
C THR A 411 -42.49 51.73 -48.84
N ALA A 412 -43.29 52.79 -48.94
CA ALA A 412 -43.69 53.60 -47.78
C ALA A 412 -44.56 52.82 -46.77
N LYS A 413 -45.38 51.88 -47.24
CA LYS A 413 -46.15 50.98 -46.36
C LYS A 413 -45.24 49.95 -45.68
N GLN A 414 -44.25 49.42 -46.39
CA GLN A 414 -43.26 48.49 -45.84
C GLN A 414 -42.40 49.15 -44.76
N ASP A 415 -41.94 50.39 -44.97
CA ASP A 415 -41.18 51.12 -43.95
C ASP A 415 -41.99 51.37 -42.68
N ARG A 416 -43.25 51.80 -42.83
CA ARG A 416 -44.15 51.99 -41.68
C ARG A 416 -44.35 50.70 -40.89
N ARG A 417 -44.46 49.55 -41.56
CA ARG A 417 -44.55 48.24 -40.90
C ARG A 417 -43.27 47.89 -40.14
N ARG A 418 -42.11 48.06 -40.75
CA ARG A 418 -40.82 47.76 -40.08
C ARG A 418 -40.54 48.68 -38.92
N GLU A 419 -40.91 49.96 -39.02
CA GLU A 419 -40.81 50.90 -37.91
C GLU A 419 -41.79 50.55 -36.79
N GLN A 420 -42.98 50.06 -37.11
CA GLN A 420 -43.90 49.50 -36.12
C GLN A 420 -43.31 48.26 -35.45
N ASP A 421 -42.81 47.29 -36.22
CA ASP A 421 -42.15 46.08 -35.70
C ASP A 421 -40.95 46.42 -34.80
N ARG A 422 -40.19 47.48 -35.15
CA ARG A 422 -39.08 48.00 -34.35
C ARG A 422 -39.56 48.51 -33.00
N ARG A 423 -40.63 49.33 -32.99
CA ARG A 423 -41.23 49.85 -31.74
C ARG A 423 -41.80 48.72 -30.89
N ASP A 424 -42.54 47.80 -31.50
CA ASP A 424 -43.13 46.65 -30.80
C ASP A 424 -42.05 45.78 -30.16
N LEU A 425 -40.91 45.60 -30.84
CA LEU A 425 -39.78 44.82 -30.34
C LEU A 425 -39.00 45.56 -29.24
N ILE A 426 -38.86 46.89 -29.32
CA ILE A 426 -38.31 47.71 -28.23
C ILE A 426 -39.19 47.60 -26.99
N ASP A 427 -40.52 47.73 -27.14
CA ASP A 427 -41.46 47.62 -26.02
C ASP A 427 -41.45 46.21 -25.42
N TYR A 428 -41.35 45.18 -26.26
CA TYR A 428 -41.17 43.80 -25.82
C TYR A 428 -39.87 43.63 -25.02
N LEU A 429 -38.76 44.17 -25.53
CA LEU A 429 -37.46 44.14 -24.87
C LEU A 429 -37.51 44.80 -23.49
N GLN A 430 -38.05 46.02 -23.39
CA GLN A 430 -38.19 46.70 -22.10
C GLN A 430 -39.05 45.90 -21.10
N ARG A 431 -40.10 45.20 -21.58
CA ARG A 431 -40.90 44.32 -20.72
C ARG A 431 -40.10 43.09 -20.26
N MET A 432 -39.31 42.49 -21.14
CA MET A 432 -38.50 41.32 -20.79
C MET A 432 -37.33 41.68 -19.88
N GLU A 433 -36.66 42.82 -20.11
CA GLU A 433 -35.58 43.33 -19.25
C GLU A 433 -36.07 43.58 -17.83
N ARG A 434 -37.23 44.23 -17.65
CA ARG A 434 -37.83 44.41 -16.32
C ARG A 434 -38.11 43.08 -15.62
N ARG A 435 -38.66 42.10 -16.34
CA ARG A 435 -38.92 40.76 -15.77
C ARG A 435 -37.63 40.03 -15.41
N TRP A 436 -36.60 40.17 -16.25
CA TRP A 436 -35.29 39.58 -16.00
C TRP A 436 -34.65 40.19 -14.75
N ASP A 437 -34.68 41.52 -14.61
CA ASP A 437 -34.21 42.21 -13.42
C ASP A 437 -34.99 41.74 -12.18
N ASP A 438 -36.33 41.67 -12.23
CA ASP A 438 -37.14 41.16 -11.13
C ASP A 438 -36.75 39.72 -10.73
N ALA A 439 -36.54 38.83 -11.71
CA ALA A 439 -36.10 37.46 -11.48
C ALA A 439 -34.71 37.42 -10.80
N ARG A 440 -33.77 38.28 -11.22
CA ARG A 440 -32.45 38.42 -10.56
C ARG A 440 -32.58 38.88 -9.11
N HIS A 441 -33.46 39.83 -8.82
CA HIS A 441 -33.71 40.26 -7.44
C HIS A 441 -34.28 39.12 -6.58
N TRP A 442 -35.04 38.18 -7.16
CA TRP A 442 -35.49 36.97 -6.43
C TRP A 442 -34.34 36.01 -6.15
N VAL A 443 -33.40 35.81 -7.09
CA VAL A 443 -32.18 35.01 -6.88
C VAL A 443 -31.39 35.54 -5.66
N GLU A 444 -31.10 36.84 -5.64
CA GLU A 444 -30.35 37.48 -4.55
C GLU A 444 -31.09 37.38 -3.21
N ARG A 445 -32.42 37.57 -3.21
CA ARG A 445 -33.24 37.44 -1.99
C ARG A 445 -33.20 36.03 -1.42
N HIS A 446 -33.35 35.00 -2.25
CA HIS A 446 -33.32 33.62 -1.79
C HIS A 446 -31.92 33.21 -1.31
N GLU A 447 -30.86 33.71 -1.96
CA GLU A 447 -29.49 33.52 -1.49
C GLU A 447 -29.26 34.12 -0.09
N MET A 448 -29.68 35.38 0.12
CA MET A 448 -29.59 36.02 1.43
C MET A 448 -30.42 35.28 2.50
N GLN A 449 -31.60 34.79 2.14
CA GLN A 449 -32.44 34.00 3.04
C GLN A 449 -31.77 32.68 3.43
N MET A 450 -31.15 31.98 2.48
CA MET A 450 -30.35 30.77 2.76
C MET A 450 -29.19 31.06 3.71
N GLN A 451 -28.44 32.15 3.48
CA GLN A 451 -27.34 32.56 4.36
C GLN A 451 -27.83 32.94 5.76
N ARG A 452 -29.01 33.55 5.87
CA ARG A 452 -29.65 33.87 7.16
C ARG A 452 -30.01 32.60 7.93
N LEU A 453 -30.73 31.66 7.29
CA LEU A 453 -31.12 30.39 7.90
C LEU A 453 -29.90 29.59 8.40
N ARG A 454 -28.78 29.67 7.67
CA ARG A 454 -27.53 29.03 8.08
C ARG A 454 -26.87 29.72 9.28
N ARG A 455 -26.98 31.03 9.43
CA ARG A 455 -26.38 31.78 10.55
C ARG A 455 -27.20 31.67 11.83
N GLU A 456 -28.52 31.58 11.72
CA GLU A 456 -29.44 31.53 12.87
C GLU A 456 -29.34 30.24 13.71
N ILE A 457 -28.58 29.23 13.26
CA ILE A 457 -28.34 28.02 14.05
C ILE A 457 -27.33 28.20 15.19
N TYR A 458 -26.57 29.31 15.22
CA TYR A 458 -25.58 29.66 16.25
C TYR A 458 -26.03 30.89 17.03
#